data_AF-A0A2E1SJG4-F1
#
_entry.id   AF-A0A2E1SJG4-F1
#
_cell.length_a   1.000
_cell.length_b   1.000
_cell.length_c   1.000
_cell.angle_alpha   90.00
_cell.angle_beta   90.00
_cell.angle_gamma   90.00
#
_symmetry.space_group_name_H-M   'P 1'
#
loop_
_entity.id
_entity.type
_entity.pdbx_description
1 polymer ?
#
loop_
_entity_poly.entity_id
_entity_poly.type
_entity_poly.pdbx_seq_one_letter_code
_entity_poly.pdbx_strand_id
1 'polypeptide(L)' 'MKKNINKEIWLLISGFGIMFAVFSWLQEASIITAELGALKGFLALITGFILYIFFRKNL' A
#
# COMPACT_ATOMS: atom_id res chain seq x y z
N MET A 1 -9.35 23.22 -7.24
CA MET A 1 -9.80 21.84 -6.95
C MET A 1 -10.21 21.74 -5.48
N LYS A 2 -11.47 21.39 -5.19
CA LYS A 2 -11.93 21.17 -3.83
C LYS A 2 -11.39 19.81 -3.37
N LYS A 3 -10.40 19.81 -2.47
CA LYS A 3 -9.75 18.58 -2.00
C LYS A 3 -10.75 17.78 -1.17
N ASN A 4 -11.21 16.65 -1.68
CA ASN A 4 -12.14 15.78 -0.93
C ASN A 4 -11.33 14.92 0.04
N ILE A 5 -11.24 15.35 1.30
CA ILE A 5 -10.44 14.68 2.34
C ILE A 5 -10.80 13.20 2.48
N ASN A 6 -12.08 12.85 2.36
CA ASN A 6 -12.56 11.47 2.49
C ASN A 6 -12.02 10.60 1.36
N LYS A 7 -12.00 11.13 0.13
CA LYS A 7 -11.44 10.45 -1.04
C LYS A 7 -9.93 10.21 -0.88
N GLU A 8 -9.22 11.19 -0.32
CA GLU A 8 -7.76 11.09 -0.10
C GLU A 8 -7.42 10.03 0.95
N ILE A 9 -8.16 10.01 2.07
CA ILE A 9 -8.02 8.98 3.10
C ILE A 9 -8.36 7.60 2.52
N TRP A 10 -9.43 7.50 1.75
CA TRP A 10 -9.84 6.26 1.10
C TRP A 10 -8.76 5.70 0.16
N LEU A 11 -8.19 6.56 -0.69
CA LEU A 11 -7.12 6.18 -1.62
C LEU A 11 -5.84 5.74 -0.87
N LEU A 12 -5.50 6.41 0.23
CA LEU A 12 -4.34 6.06 1.05
C LEU A 12 -4.50 4.69 1.72
N ILE A 13 -5.67 4.44 2.33
CA ILE A 13 -6.00 3.14 2.94
C ILE A 13 -6.04 2.03 1.87
N SER A 14 -6.60 2.33 0.70
CA SER A 14 -6.65 1.39 -0.42
C SER A 14 -5.24 1.04 -0.92
N GLY A 15 -4.36 2.02 -1.07
CA GLY A 15 -2.98 1.81 -1.50
C GLY A 15 -2.18 0.93 -0.50
N PHE A 16 -2.38 1.16 0.80
CA PHE A 16 -1.83 0.30 1.85
C PHE A 16 -2.35 -1.14 1.71
N GLY A 17 -3.67 -1.33 1.59
CA GLY A 17 -4.28 -2.65 1.47
C GLY A 17 -3.80 -3.44 0.25
N ILE A 18 -3.68 -2.77 -0.90
CA ILE A 18 -3.15 -3.36 -2.14
C ILE A 18 -1.72 -3.85 -1.93
N MET A 19 -0.83 -3.00 -1.40
CA MET A 19 0.57 -3.40 -1.20
C MET A 19 0.74 -4.47 -0.12
N PHE A 20 -0.10 -4.47 0.91
CA PHE A 20 -0.11 -5.53 1.91
C PHE A 20 -0.51 -6.89 1.32
N ALA A 21 -1.49 -6.90 0.41
CA ALA A 21 -1.88 -8.10 -0.33
C ALA A 21 -0.76 -8.58 -1.27
N VAL A 22 -0.14 -7.66 -2.03
CA VAL A 22 1.02 -7.97 -2.89
C VAL A 22 2.15 -8.60 -2.08
N PHE A 23 2.53 -8.02 -0.94
CA PHE A 23 3.56 -8.63 -0.10
C PHE A 23 3.13 -9.98 0.48
N SER A 24 1.86 -10.15 0.82
CA SER A 24 1.37 -11.46 1.30
C SER A 24 1.50 -12.54 0.22
N TRP A 25 1.19 -12.20 -1.05
CA TRP A 25 1.44 -13.10 -2.17
C TRP A 25 2.92 -13.38 -2.42
N LEU A 26 3.78 -12.37 -2.34
CA LEU A 26 5.22 -12.58 -2.51
C LEU A 26 5.81 -13.45 -1.39
N GLN A 27 5.28 -13.37 -0.17
CA GLN A 27 5.63 -14.27 0.93
C GLN A 27 5.17 -15.70 0.65
N GLU A 28 3.93 -15.87 0.21
CA GLU A 28 3.36 -17.19 -0.15
C GLU A 28 4.12 -17.84 -1.31
N ALA A 29 4.54 -17.04 -2.29
CA ALA A 29 5.39 -17.47 -3.41
C ALA A 29 6.86 -17.73 -3.01
N SER A 30 7.22 -17.57 -1.73
CA SER A 30 8.60 -17.70 -1.23
C SER A 30 9.63 -16.78 -1.92
N ILE A 31 9.16 -15.68 -2.51
CA ILE A 31 10.01 -14.65 -3.15
C ILE A 31 10.64 -13.74 -2.08
N ILE A 32 9.91 -13.49 -1.00
CA ILE A 32 10.37 -12.73 0.17
C ILE A 32 10.19 -13.56 1.44
N THR A 33 11.05 -13.33 2.43
CA THR A 33 11.06 -14.07 3.70
C THR A 33 9.70 -14.07 4.42
N ALA A 34 9.31 -15.22 4.96
CA ALA A 34 8.08 -15.36 5.74
C ALA A 34 8.11 -14.61 7.08
N GLU A 35 9.30 -14.38 7.64
CA GLU A 35 9.51 -13.72 8.95
C GLU A 35 9.35 -12.19 8.94
N LEU A 36 8.77 -11.58 7.89
CA LEU A 36 8.62 -10.13 7.84
C LEU A 36 7.70 -9.55 8.94
N GLY A 37 6.88 -10.34 9.64
CA GLY A 37 6.10 -9.89 10.81
C GLY A 37 5.47 -8.49 10.68
N ALA A 38 5.73 -7.61 11.65
CA ALA A 38 5.29 -6.20 11.63
C ALA A 38 6.00 -5.34 10.57
N LEU A 39 7.20 -5.74 10.13
CA LEU A 39 7.97 -5.10 9.08
C LEU A 39 7.23 -5.14 7.73
N LYS A 40 6.42 -6.19 7.47
CA LYS A 40 5.53 -6.24 6.29
C LYS A 40 4.56 -5.06 6.25
N GLY A 41 3.93 -4.77 7.38
CA GLY A 41 3.00 -3.64 7.49
C GLY A 41 3.69 -2.31 7.24
N PHE A 42 4.89 -2.13 7.79
CA PHE A 42 5.69 -0.93 7.57
C PHE A 42 6.10 -0.75 6.10
N LEU A 43 6.57 -1.83 5.45
CA LEU A 43 6.89 -1.80 4.02
C LEU A 43 5.64 -1.51 3.18
N ALA A 44 4.51 -2.16 3.49
CA ALA A 44 3.23 -1.93 2.81
C ALA A 44 2.75 -0.47 2.94
N LEU A 45 3.03 0.17 4.07
CA LEU A 45 2.75 1.59 4.29
C LEU A 45 3.59 2.47 3.36
N ILE A 46 4.90 2.25 3.30
CA ILE A 46 5.80 3.04 2.45
C ILE A 46 5.45 2.83 0.98
N THR A 47 5.34 1.59 0.53
CA THR A 47 5.04 1.30 -0.87
C THR A 47 3.61 1.68 -1.24
N GLY A 48 2.65 1.55 -0.33
CA GLY A 48 1.27 1.99 -0.52
C GLY A 48 1.14 3.51 -0.62
N PHE A 49 1.96 4.24 0.13
CA PHE A 49 2.06 5.69 0.01
C PHE A 49 2.68 6.12 -1.34
N ILE A 50 3.71 5.41 -1.81
CA ILE A 50 4.27 5.63 -3.16
C ILE A 50 3.19 5.37 -4.22
N LEU A 51 2.47 4.25 -4.12
CA LEU A 51 1.36 3.92 -5.01
C LEU A 51 0.31 5.04 -5.02
N TYR A 52 -0.07 5.54 -3.84
CA TYR A 52 -0.98 6.67 -3.70
C TYR A 52 -0.47 7.92 -4.45
N ILE A 53 0.80 8.30 -4.31
CA ILE A 53 1.35 9.47 -5.03
C ILE A 53 1.26 9.28 -6.56
N PHE A 54 1.58 8.10 -7.07
CA PHE A 54 1.52 7.81 -8.50
C PHE A 54 0.10 7.87 -9.06
N PHE A 55 -0.87 7.23 -8.38
CA PHE A 55 -2.25 7.17 -8.86
C PHE A 55 -3.06 8.44 -8.56
N ARG A 56 -2.69 9.22 -7.54
CA ARG A 56 -3.32 10.51 -7.22
C ARG A 56 -3.18 11.52 -8.36
N LYS A 57 -2.13 11.43 -9.19
CA LYS A 57 -1.86 12.40 -10.26
C LYS A 57 -2.94 12.43 -11.36
N ASN A 58 -3.77 11.40 -11.48
CA ASN A 58 -4.82 11.27 -12.51
C ASN A 58 -6.25 11.51 -11.97
N LEU A 59 -6.41 12.12 -10.79
CA LEU A 59 -7.67 12.18 -10.02
C LEU A 59 -8.08 13.61 -9.63
#